data_AF-S4NWY7-F1
#
_entry.id   AF-S4NWY7-F1
#
_cell.length_a   1.000
_cell.length_b   1.000
_cell.length_c   1.000
_cell.angle_alpha   90.00
_cell.angle_beta   90.00
_cell.angle_gamma   90.00
#
_symmetry.space_group_name_H-M   'P 1'
#
loop_
_entity.id
_entity.type
_entity.pdbx_description
1 polymer ?
#
loop_
_entity_poly.entity_id
_entity_poly.type
_entity_poly.pdbx_seq_one_letter_code
_entity_poly.pdbx_strand_id
1 'polypeptide(L)' 'QEQGDPEAPQLDELIPDKLARAEDPLEQALKFLQPLRTLGADRIDTHLMAFEIYFRKEKPLLMLQSIKRAWRLD' A
#
# COMPACT_ATOMS: atom_id res chain seq x y z
N GLN A 1 1.80 -34.29 11.37
CA GLN A 1 1.23 -32.97 11.69
C GLN A 1 1.76 -32.02 10.64
N GLU A 2 0.96 -31.69 9.64
CA GLU A 2 1.30 -30.65 8.66
C GLU A 2 1.26 -29.32 9.42
N GLN A 3 2.43 -28.77 9.74
CA GLN A 3 2.54 -27.40 10.22
C GLN A 3 2.11 -26.53 9.05
N GLY A 4 0.91 -25.96 9.13
CA GLY A 4 0.41 -25.02 8.12
C GLY A 4 1.39 -23.86 7.93
N ASP A 5 1.50 -23.40 6.69
CA ASP A 5 2.37 -22.29 6.32
C ASP A 5 2.11 -21.08 7.25
N PRO A 6 3.13 -20.61 7.99
CA PRO A 6 2.96 -19.48 8.91
C PRO A 6 2.63 -18.16 8.20
N GLU A 7 2.76 -18.08 6.87
CA GLU A 7 2.34 -16.94 6.05
C GLU A 7 0.95 -17.11 5.42
N ALA A 8 0.30 -18.28 5.57
CA ALA A 8 -1.05 -18.46 5.05
C ALA A 8 -2.03 -17.54 5.82
N PRO A 9 -2.76 -16.65 5.11
CA PRO A 9 -3.78 -15.82 5.74
C PRO A 9 -4.78 -16.72 6.46
N GLN A 10 -5.16 -16.35 7.68
CA GLN A 10 -6.21 -17.09 8.38
C GLN A 10 -7.49 -16.93 7.57
N LEU A 11 -8.27 -17.99 7.39
CA LEU A 11 -9.53 -17.97 6.59
C LEU A 11 -10.47 -16.82 7.00
N ASP A 12 -10.43 -16.43 8.28
CA ASP A 12 -11.20 -15.32 8.82
C ASP A 12 -10.77 -13.92 8.32
N GLU A 13 -9.57 -13.77 7.77
CA GLU A 13 -9.03 -12.52 7.23
C GLU A 13 -9.48 -12.25 5.78
N LEU A 14 -9.95 -13.28 5.05
CA LEU A 14 -10.32 -13.19 3.63
C LEU A 14 -11.83 -13.04 3.39
N ILE A 15 -12.58 -12.63 4.41
CA ILE A 15 -14.02 -12.40 4.29
C ILE A 15 -14.27 -11.04 3.61
N PRO A 16 -14.99 -10.97 2.46
CA PRO A 16 -15.17 -9.73 1.71
C PRO A 16 -15.72 -8.57 2.54
N ASP A 17 -16.71 -8.82 3.39
CA ASP A 17 -17.31 -7.80 4.26
C ASP A 17 -16.33 -7.26 5.30
N LYS A 18 -15.41 -8.10 5.81
CA LYS A 18 -14.35 -7.67 6.73
C LYS A 18 -13.30 -6.83 6.00
N LEU A 19 -12.90 -7.24 4.79
CA LEU A 19 -11.96 -6.49 3.95
C LEU A 19 -12.51 -5.12 3.54
N ALA A 20 -13.80 -5.04 3.20
CA ALA A 20 -14.47 -3.79 2.84
C ALA A 20 -14.60 -2.81 4.03
N ARG A 21 -14.50 -3.31 5.27
CA ARG A 21 -14.64 -2.53 6.51
C ARG A 21 -13.37 -2.56 7.35
N ALA A 22 -12.21 -2.48 6.69
CA ALA A 22 -10.93 -2.39 7.38
C ALA A 22 -10.93 -1.22 8.39
N GLU A 23 -10.45 -1.48 9.61
CA GLU A 23 -10.42 -0.51 10.71
C GLU A 23 -9.52 0.70 10.39
N ASP A 24 -8.32 0.43 9.85
CA ASP A 24 -7.41 1.45 9.31
C ASP A 24 -7.12 1.16 7.83
N PRO A 25 -7.97 1.64 6.90
CA PRO A 25 -7.83 1.35 5.48
C PRO A 25 -6.57 1.99 4.88
N LEU A 26 -6.09 3.11 5.44
CA LEU A 26 -4.87 3.79 4.97
C LEU A 26 -3.63 3.01 5.37
N GLU A 27 -3.61 2.40 6.56
CA GLU A 27 -2.52 1.51 6.96
C GLU A 27 -2.52 0.21 6.16
N GLN A 28 -3.68 -0.36 5.86
CA GLN A 28 -3.75 -1.52 4.96
C GLN A 28 -3.23 -1.17 3.56
N ALA A 29 -3.57 0.00 3.03
CA ALA A 29 -3.06 0.45 1.73
C ALA A 29 -1.53 0.56 1.69
N LEU A 30 -0.87 0.93 2.80
CA LEU A 30 0.60 0.99 2.87
C LEU A 30 1.26 -0.38 2.69
N LYS A 31 0.61 -1.47 3.15
CA LYS A 31 1.11 -2.84 2.94
C LYS A 31 1.18 -3.21 1.46
N PHE A 32 0.25 -2.73 0.64
CA PHE A 32 0.28 -2.89 -0.81
C PHE A 32 1.22 -1.90 -1.50
N LEU A 33 1.41 -0.72 -0.94
CA LEU A 33 2.32 0.28 -1.48
C LEU A 33 3.79 -0.15 -1.38
N GLN A 34 4.16 -0.87 -0.32
CA GLN A 34 5.53 -1.33 -0.11
C GLN A 34 6.06 -2.20 -1.27
N PRO A 35 5.40 -3.30 -1.68
CA PRO A 35 5.85 -4.09 -2.83
C PRO A 35 5.82 -3.30 -4.14
N LEU A 36 4.85 -2.40 -4.34
CA LEU A 36 4.84 -1.52 -5.52
C LEU A 36 6.08 -0.62 -5.59
N ARG A 37 6.54 -0.08 -4.47
CA ARG A 37 7.80 0.69 -4.42
C ARG A 37 9.04 -0.17 -4.62
N THR A 38 9.02 -1.41 -4.16
CA THR A 38 10.18 -2.31 -4.32
C THR A 38 10.29 -2.82 -5.75
N LEU A 39 9.17 -3.13 -6.40
CA LEU A 39 9.12 -3.86 -7.67
C LEU A 39 8.68 -3.00 -8.87
N GLY A 40 8.01 -1.88 -8.63
CA GLY A 40 7.44 -1.01 -9.67
C GLY A 40 7.75 0.47 -9.45
N ALA A 41 8.93 0.79 -8.90
CA ALA A 41 9.37 2.18 -8.68
C ALA A 41 9.62 2.96 -9.99
N ASP A 42 9.72 2.29 -11.12
CA ASP A 42 9.85 2.85 -12.47
C ASP A 42 8.49 3.22 -13.10
N ARG A 43 7.37 2.91 -12.42
CA ARG A 43 6.02 3.28 -12.88
C ARG A 43 5.56 4.55 -12.18
N ILE A 44 5.12 5.55 -12.95
CA ILE A 44 4.59 6.80 -12.40
C ILE A 44 3.40 6.56 -11.46
N ASP A 45 2.51 5.61 -11.81
CA ASP A 45 1.32 5.26 -11.02
C ASP A 45 1.66 4.85 -9.59
N THR A 46 2.78 4.15 -9.36
CA THR A 46 3.25 3.78 -8.02
C THR A 46 3.42 5.00 -7.12
N HIS A 47 3.98 6.07 -7.68
CA HIS A 47 4.23 7.31 -6.93
C HIS A 47 2.98 8.18 -6.81
N LEU A 48 2.08 8.16 -7.80
CA LEU A 48 0.78 8.83 -7.69
C LEU A 48 -0.10 8.17 -6.62
N MET A 49 -0.13 6.83 -6.55
CA MET A 49 -0.81 6.12 -5.46
C MET A 49 -0.19 6.42 -4.09
N ALA A 50 1.14 6.51 -4.00
CA ALA A 50 1.81 6.93 -2.78
C ALA A 50 1.37 8.33 -2.34
N PHE A 51 1.26 9.27 -3.28
CA PHE A 51 0.80 10.63 -3.01
C PHE A 51 -0.63 10.63 -2.44
N GLU A 52 -1.57 9.92 -3.07
CA GLU A 52 -2.98 9.85 -2.65
C GLU A 52 -3.14 9.30 -1.22
N ILE A 53 -2.35 8.28 -0.85
CA ILE A 53 -2.33 7.71 0.50
C ILE A 53 -1.79 8.73 1.49
N TYR A 54 -0.66 9.37 1.20
CA TYR A 54 -0.05 10.33 2.11
C TYR A 54 -0.78 11.66 2.21
N PHE A 55 -1.51 12.05 1.18
CA PHE A 55 -2.45 13.16 1.21
C PHE A 55 -3.53 12.89 2.27
N ARG A 56 -4.18 11.73 2.23
CA ARG A 56 -5.20 11.33 3.22
C ARG A 56 -4.63 11.10 4.63
N LYS A 57 -3.36 10.72 4.76
CA LYS A 57 -2.66 10.59 6.06
C LYS A 57 -2.04 11.91 6.55
N GLU A 58 -2.23 13.03 5.85
CA GLU A 58 -1.68 14.36 6.17
C GLU A 58 -0.14 14.35 6.38
N LYS A 59 0.59 13.71 5.47
CA LYS A 59 2.06 13.61 5.51
C LYS A 59 2.73 14.43 4.40
N PRO A 60 2.85 15.76 4.54
CA PRO A 60 3.29 16.65 3.46
C PRO A 60 4.69 16.35 2.91
N LEU A 61 5.64 15.94 3.76
CA LEU A 61 6.98 15.58 3.29
C LEU A 61 6.98 14.33 2.41
N LEU A 62 6.11 13.36 2.72
CA LEU A 62 5.97 12.13 1.95
C LEU A 62 5.17 12.34 0.67
N MET A 63 4.20 13.27 0.68
CA MET A 63 3.54 13.75 -0.54
C MET A 63 4.55 14.37 -1.50
N LEU A 64 5.39 15.30 -1.03
CA LEU A 64 6.43 15.94 -1.85
C LEU A 64 7.44 14.92 -2.38
N GLN A 65 7.85 13.95 -1.56
CA GLN A 65 8.73 12.87 -2.01
C GLN A 65 8.08 12.05 -3.14
N SER A 66 6.78 11.78 -3.04
CA SER A 66 6.03 11.04 -4.06
C SER A 66 5.99 11.81 -5.39
N ILE A 67 5.66 13.10 -5.35
CA ILE A 67 5.68 13.98 -6.54
C ILE A 67 7.08 14.04 -7.16
N LYS A 68 8.12 14.23 -6.35
CA LYS A 68 9.51 14.30 -6.84
C LYS A 68 9.94 13.02 -7.55
N ARG A 69 9.44 11.86 -7.13
CA ARG A 69 9.73 10.58 -7.77
C ARG A 69 8.92 10.40 -9.06
N ALA A 70 7.63 10.75 -9.05
CA ALA A 70 6.79 10.76 -10.24
C ALA A 70 7.39 11.64 -11.35
N TRP A 71 7.79 12.87 -11.00
CA TRP A 71 8.40 13.84 -11.92
C TRP A 71 9.72 13.38 -12.56
N ARG A 72 10.42 12.39 -11.97
CA ARG A 72 11.63 11.82 -12.58
C ARG A 72 11.33 10.81 -13.68
N LEU A 73 10.08 10.37 -13.77
CA LEU A 73 9.63 9.35 -14.71
C LEU A 73 8.85 9.98 -15.88
N ASP A 74 8.12 11.07 -15.63
CA ASP A 74 7.36 11.86 -16.62
C ASP A 74 7.36 13.35 -16.22
#